data_AF-A0A2Z7B7S1-F1
#
_entry.id   AF-A0A2Z7B7S1-F1
#
_cell.length_a   1.000
_cell.length_b   1.000
_cell.length_c   1.000
_cell.angle_alpha   90.00
_cell.angle_beta   90.00
_cell.angle_gamma   90.00
#
_symmetry.space_group_name_H-M   'P 1'
#
loop_
_entity.id
_entity.type
_entity.pdbx_description
1 polymer ?
#
loop_
_entity_poly.entity_id
_entity_poly.type
_entity_poly.pdbx_seq_one_letter_code
_entity_poly.pdbx_strand_id
1 'polypeptide(L)'
;MGITCHWIDNALNIQKHLLAYRCFNDPHTAQNISHLMFLILEEYGLTSKIFSISFDNASANTCSIDELIRICQPSIDGKFFHIRCTCHIFNLCVQD
;
A
#
# COMPACT_ATOMS: atom_id res chain seq x y z
N MET A 1 4.32 0.49 10.83
CA MET A 1 3.92 0.69 9.43
C MET A 1 3.68 2.16 9.15
N GLY A 2 4.39 2.72 8.17
CA GLY A 2 4.14 4.06 7.65
C GLY A 2 3.37 3.99 6.33
N ILE A 3 2.30 4.77 6.21
CA ILE A 3 1.48 4.88 4.99
C ILE A 3 1.52 6.32 4.52
N THR A 4 1.97 6.52 3.28
CA THR A 4 1.94 7.83 2.61
C THR A 4 0.95 7.75 1.46
N CYS A 5 0.04 8.71 1.39
CA CYS A 5 -0.91 8.85 0.30
C CYS A 5 -0.41 9.87 -0.71
N HIS A 6 -0.64 9.55 -1.98
CA HIS A 6 -0.30 10.38 -3.12
C HIS A 6 -1.51 10.52 -4.02
N TRP A 7 -1.81 11.73 -4.46
CA TRP A 7 -2.87 12.00 -5.43
C TRP A 7 -2.58 13.26 -6.23
N ILE A 8 -3.33 13.48 -7.30
CA ILE A 8 -3.31 14.71 -8.08
C ILE A 8 -4.56 15.51 -7.71
N ASP A 9 -4.40 16.77 -7.32
CA ASP A 9 -5.52 17.65 -6.98
C ASP A 9 -6.15 18.32 -8.22
N ASN A 10 -7.21 19.11 -7.99
CA ASN A 10 -7.93 19.80 -9.05
C ASN A 10 -7.07 20.86 -9.79
N ALA A 11 -5.95 21.28 -9.20
CA ALA A 11 -5.00 22.20 -9.81
C ALA A 11 -3.84 21.45 -10.50
N LEU A 12 -3.97 20.12 -10.67
CA LEU A 12 -2.99 19.22 -11.28
C LEU A 12 -1.66 19.14 -10.52
N ASN A 13 -1.66 19.47 -9.23
CA ASN A 13 -0.47 19.34 -8.39
C ASN A 13 -0.43 17.97 -7.72
N ILE A 14 0.77 17.41 -7.62
CA ILE A 14 1.01 16.18 -6.88
C ILE A 14 1.00 16.52 -5.39
N GLN A 15 0.08 15.87 -4.67
CA GLN A 15 0.00 15.92 -3.23
C GLN A 15 0.68 14.68 -2.63
N LYS A 16 1.44 14.87 -1.56
CA LYS A 16 2.10 13.81 -0.80
C LYS A 16 1.87 14.04 0.69
N HIS A 17 1.14 13.14 1.33
CA HIS A 17 0.81 13.27 2.74
C HIS A 17 1.09 11.98 3.49
N LEU A 18 1.76 12.10 4.63
CA LEU A 18 1.87 11.00 5.59
C LEU A 18 0.47 10.78 6.19
N LEU A 19 -0.19 9.69 5.79
CA LEU A 19 -1.52 9.35 6.27
C LEU A 19 -1.45 8.80 7.70
N ALA A 20 -0.54 7.85 7.93
CA ALA A 20 -0.38 7.22 9.23
C ALA A 20 1.05 6.75 9.46
N TYR A 21 1.45 6.77 10.72
CA TYR A 21 2.67 6.13 11.21
C TYR A 21 2.32 5.39 12.50
N ARG A 22 2.06 4.09 12.39
CA ARG A 22 1.61 3.25 13.51
C ARG A 22 2.70 2.25 13.89
N CYS A 23 2.86 1.99 15.19
CA CYS A 23 3.69 0.87 15.64
C CYS A 23 3.06 -0.43 15.12
N PHE A 24 3.88 -1.33 14.59
CA PHE A 24 3.42 -2.63 14.09
C PHE A 24 4.20 -3.71 14.83
N ASN A 25 3.59 -4.21 15.89
CA ASN A 25 4.22 -5.15 16.82
C ASN A 25 3.94 -6.61 16.46
N ASP A 26 2.95 -6.83 15.60
CA ASP A 26 2.56 -8.17 15.15
C ASP A 26 3.59 -8.73 14.17
N PRO A 27 3.65 -10.07 14.02
CA PRO A 27 4.46 -10.69 12.98
C PRO A 27 4.12 -10.10 11.60
N HIS A 28 5.15 -9.86 10.78
CA HIS A 28 5.03 -9.29 9.44
C HIS A 28 4.48 -10.32 8.43
N THR A 29 3.24 -10.76 8.66
CA THR A 29 2.49 -11.63 7.75
C THR A 29 1.61 -10.81 6.82
N ALA A 30 1.27 -11.38 5.67
CA ALA A 30 0.38 -10.74 4.70
C ALA A 30 -0.96 -10.30 5.32
N GLN A 31 -1.52 -11.15 6.19
CA GLN A 31 -2.79 -10.93 6.88
C GLN A 31 -2.71 -9.77 7.88
N ASN A 32 -1.64 -9.70 8.68
CA ASN A 32 -1.50 -8.63 9.67
C ASN A 32 -1.23 -7.28 8.98
N ILE A 33 -0.45 -7.29 7.90
CA ILE A 33 -0.17 -6.10 7.10
C ILE A 33 -1.45 -5.58 6.43
N SER A 34 -2.19 -6.45 5.75
CA SER A 34 -3.44 -6.06 5.08
C SER A 34 -4.49 -5.58 6.10
N HIS A 35 -4.59 -6.23 7.25
CA HIS A 35 -5.53 -5.84 8.30
C HIS A 35 -5.23 -4.44 8.86
N LEU A 36 -3.99 -4.18 9.27
CA LEU A 36 -3.63 -2.85 9.79
C LEU A 36 -3.76 -1.76 8.71
N MET A 37 -3.45 -2.08 7.45
CA MET A 37 -3.64 -1.16 6.34
C MET A 37 -5.12 -0.87 6.11
N PHE A 38 -5.99 -1.88 6.13
CA PHE A 38 -7.44 -1.70 6.04
C PHE A 38 -7.99 -0.81 7.15
N LEU A 39 -7.61 -1.04 8.41
CA LEU A 39 -8.05 -0.21 9.54
C LEU A 39 -7.69 1.27 9.35
N ILE A 40 -6.46 1.54 8.88
CA ILE A 40 -6.03 2.91 8.58
C ILE A 40 -6.86 3.49 7.43
N LEU A 41 -7.07 2.73 6.35
CA LEU A 41 -7.87 3.22 5.21
C LEU A 41 -9.33 3.46 5.59
N GLU A 42 -9.89 2.65 6.47
CA GLU A 42 -11.24 2.82 7.03
C GLU A 42 -11.33 4.07 7.91
N GLU A 43 -10.35 4.32 8.79
CA GLU A 43 -10.25 5.51 9.64
C GLU A 43 -10.38 6.81 8.82
N TYR A 44 -9.81 6.83 7.61
CA TYR A 44 -9.84 7.99 6.71
C TYR A 44 -10.93 7.92 5.61
N GLY A 45 -11.77 6.88 5.58
CA GLY A 45 -12.82 6.73 4.57
C GLY A 45 -12.27 6.57 3.14
N LEU A 46 -11.12 5.91 3.00
CA LEU A 46 -10.38 5.74 1.75
C LEU A 46 -10.47 4.32 1.17
N THR A 47 -11.18 3.39 1.82
CA THR A 47 -11.24 1.98 1.43
C THR A 47 -11.64 1.74 -0.04
N SER A 48 -12.51 2.59 -0.60
CA SER A 48 -12.94 2.54 -2.01
C SER A 48 -12.26 3.57 -2.93
N LYS A 49 -11.25 4.30 -2.43
CA LYS A 49 -10.58 5.42 -3.13
C LYS A 49 -9.11 5.14 -3.43
N ILE A 50 -8.77 3.87 -3.64
CA ILE A 50 -7.40 3.42 -3.86
C ILE A 50 -7.28 2.92 -5.30
N PHE A 51 -6.38 3.55 -6.05
CA PHE A 51 -6.07 3.17 -7.42
C PHE A 51 -4.83 2.26 -7.49
N SER A 52 -3.78 2.64 -6.76
CA SER A 52 -2.49 1.97 -6.77
C SER A 52 -1.91 1.81 -5.36
N ILE A 53 -1.14 0.76 -5.16
CA ILE A 53 -0.39 0.51 -3.93
C ILE A 53 1.08 0.29 -4.33
N SER A 54 2.00 0.86 -3.55
CA SER A 54 3.42 0.61 -3.71
C SER A 54 3.99 -0.02 -2.45
N PHE A 55 4.66 -1.16 -2.60
CA PHE A 55 5.37 -1.83 -1.52
C PHE A 55 6.81 -2.16 -1.90
N ASP A 56 7.66 -2.46 -0.92
CA ASP A 56 8.93 -3.11 -1.21
C ASP A 56 8.70 -4.54 -1.74
N ASN A 57 9.76 -5.19 -2.22
CA ASN A 57 9.66 -6.50 -2.86
C ASN A 57 9.62 -7.67 -1.83
N ALA A 58 9.34 -7.42 -0.56
CA ALA A 58 9.18 -8.49 0.42
C ALA A 58 7.95 -9.35 0.08
N SER A 59 8.06 -10.67 0.26
CA SER A 59 6.99 -11.63 -0.06
C SER A 59 5.70 -11.33 0.71
N ALA A 60 5.79 -11.03 2.01
CA ALA A 60 4.65 -10.70 2.85
C ALA A 60 3.88 -9.46 2.35
N ASN A 61 4.59 -8.44 1.86
CA ASN A 61 3.98 -7.24 1.28
C ASN A 61 3.31 -7.54 -0.07
N THR A 62 3.91 -8.38 -0.90
CA THR A 62 3.29 -8.78 -2.17
C THR A 62 2.02 -9.60 -1.91
N CYS A 63 2.05 -10.53 -0.96
CA CYS A 63 0.88 -11.35 -0.61
C CYS A 63 -0.24 -10.54 0.09
N SER A 64 0.08 -9.45 0.79
CA SER A 64 -0.95 -8.63 1.44
C SER A 64 -1.86 -7.90 0.43
N ILE A 65 -1.40 -7.69 -0.80
CA ILE A 65 -2.20 -7.11 -1.89
C ILE A 65 -3.42 -7.97 -2.20
N ASP A 66 -3.26 -9.30 -2.25
CA ASP A 66 -4.36 -10.21 -2.54
C ASP A 66 -5.44 -10.16 -1.45
N GLU A 67 -5.04 -10.02 -0.18
CA GLU A 67 -5.97 -9.83 0.92
C GLU A 67 -6.64 -8.46 0.88
N LEU A 68 -5.91 -7.39 0.55
CA LEU A 68 -6.48 -6.05 0.40
C LEU A 68 -7.49 -5.98 -0.76
N ILE A 69 -7.24 -6.66 -1.88
CA ILE A 69 -8.17 -6.73 -3.00
C ILE A 69 -9.53 -7.28 -2.55
N ARG A 70 -9.52 -8.35 -1.74
CA ARG A 70 -10.75 -8.98 -1.23
C ARG A 70 -11.56 -8.03 -0.34
N ILE A 71 -10.88 -7.19 0.43
CA ILE A 71 -11.52 -6.32 1.43
C ILE A 71 -11.95 -4.96 0.83
N CYS A 72 -11.11 -4.35 0.01
CA CYS A 72 -11.28 -2.99 -0.49
C CYS A 72 -12.01 -2.88 -1.84
N GLN A 73 -12.19 -3.99 -2.57
CA GLN A 73 -12.90 -4.05 -3.86
C GLN A 73 -12.47 -2.94 -4.86
N PRO A 74 -11.27 -3.05 -5.44
CA PRO A 74 -10.71 -2.02 -6.30
C PRO A 74 -11.57 -1.73 -7.54
N SER A 75 -11.55 -0.48 -8.00
CA SER A 75 -12.42 -0.03 -9.09
C SER A 75 -12.03 -0.56 -10.49
N ILE A 76 -10.80 -1.06 -10.67
CA ILE A 76 -10.30 -1.52 -11.99
C ILE A 76 -10.29 -3.04 -12.02
N ASP A 77 -11.36 -3.65 -12.51
CA ASP A 77 -11.47 -5.12 -12.63
C ASP A 77 -11.18 -5.85 -11.30
N GLY A 78 -11.49 -5.22 -10.17
CA GLY A 78 -11.20 -5.76 -8.84
C GLY A 78 -9.71 -5.87 -8.52
N LYS A 79 -8.82 -5.11 -9.19
CA LYS A 79 -7.36 -5.14 -8.97
C LYS A 79 -6.80 -3.79 -8.62
N PHE A 80 -5.76 -3.78 -7.77
CA PHE A 80 -4.92 -2.61 -7.57
C PHE A 80 -3.81 -2.56 -8.62
N PHE A 81 -3.43 -1.35 -9.01
CA PHE A 81 -2.17 -1.15 -9.71
C PHE A 81 -1.01 -1.26 -8.71
N HIS A 82 -0.44 -2.46 -8.58
CA HIS A 82 0.66 -2.72 -7.65
C HIS A 82 2.02 -2.40 -8.27
N ILE A 83 2.79 -1.55 -7.61
CA ILE A 83 4.15 -1.17 -8.00
C ILE A 83 5.13 -1.64 -6.92
N ARG A 84 6.20 -2.31 -7.34
CA ARG A 84 7.31 -2.66 -6.44
C ARG A 84 8.26 -1.48 -6.28
N CYS A 85 8.83 -1.33 -5.09
CA CYS A 85 9.77 -0.25 -4.78
C CYS A 85 11.02 -0.35 -5.65
N THR A 86 11.20 0.65 -6.53
CA THR A 86 12.35 0.72 -7.43
C THR A 86 13.67 0.75 -6.67
N CYS A 87 13.76 1.47 -5.55
CA CYS A 87 14.96 1.52 -4.72
C CYS A 87 15.35 0.13 -4.18
N HIS A 88 14.36 -0.68 -3.81
CA HIS A 88 14.61 -2.04 -3.35
C HIS A 88 15.10 -2.93 -4.50
N ILE A 89 14.50 -2.82 -5.68
CA ILE A 89 14.97 -3.54 -6.88
C ILE A 89 16.42 -3.17 -7.20
N PHE A 90 16.76 -1.89 -7.21
CA PHE A 90 18.14 -1.44 -7.43
C PHE A 90 19.09 -2.02 -6.39
N ASN A 91 18.71 -2.03 -5.11
CA ASN A 91 19.53 -2.62 -4.06
C ASN A 91 19.78 -4.12 -4.30
N LEU A 92 18.77 -4.88 -4.75
CA LEU A 92 18.96 -6.29 -5.11
C LEU A 92 19.95 -6.45 -6.26
N CYS A 93 19.82 -5.66 -7.34
CA CYS A 93 20.74 -5.73 -8.48
C CYS A 93 22.20 -5.39 -8.15
N VAL A 94 22.45 -4.62 -7.08
CA VAL A 94 23.81 -4.29 -6.62
C VAL A 94 24.38 -5.36 -5.68
N GLN A 95 23.51 -6.12 -5.01
CA GLN A 95 23.93 -7.19 -4.11
C GLN A 95 24.22 -8.51 -4.83
N ASP A 96 23.69 -8.68 -6.04
CA ASP A 96 24.03 -9.77 -6.99
C ASP A 96 25.40 -9.51 -7.68
#